data_AF-A0A954T6G8-F1
#
_entry.id   AF-A0A954T6G8-F1
#
_cell.length_a   1.000
_cell.length_b   1.000
_cell.length_c   1.000
_cell.angle_alpha   90.00
_cell.angle_beta   90.00
_cell.angle_gamma   90.00
#
_symmetry.space_group_name_H-M   'P 1'
#
loop_
_entity.id
_entity.type
_entity.pdbx_description
1 polymer ?
#
loop_
_entity_poly.entity_id
_entity_poly.type
_entity_poly.pdbx_seq_one_letter_code
_entity_poly.pdbx_strand_id
1 'polypeptide(L)'
;IGHVGDSRVYRVRRDRIDQLTFDHSLQWELERRGRLKPEDISLQEHRNVITRSLGPEPQVEVDVEGPIPVFADDVFVLCSDGLTAHVTDGEIATIVRDLPPKAACRMLVNLANLRGGTDNCTVIVIRIGQLPSNVTTLSVEVPVPVRNTLSWKWLLWFWLFGVGLVCGTTLTLAKYFVPGLSIFGVSALGGIVMSLFAWKESYQIRTALPDDAMEPGNGVPYRSHVARPVKDLLSELASLAVELQRTAKEDGWSVDWKTYEDSVAKSREALSQKRRSQALREYGKAIDALMNGLIEERRATTGTSLT
;
A
#
# COMPACT_ATOMS: atom_id res chain seq x y z
N ILE A 1 1.50 1.68 -13.52
CA ILE A 1 2.87 1.71 -12.95
C ILE A 1 3.65 0.65 -13.70
N GLY A 2 4.82 0.98 -14.27
CA GLY A 2 5.72 -0.04 -14.83
C GLY A 2 6.81 -0.34 -13.82
N HIS A 3 7.03 -1.60 -13.48
CA HIS A 3 7.94 -2.01 -12.42
C HIS A 3 8.82 -3.21 -12.83
N VAL A 4 10.10 -3.11 -12.48
CA VAL A 4 11.09 -4.21 -12.55
C VAL A 4 12.04 -4.06 -11.35
N GLY A 5 12.06 -5.06 -10.47
CA GLY A 5 13.08 -5.20 -9.42
C GLY A 5 12.40 -5.43 -8.08
N ASP A 6 12.99 -4.94 -7.00
CA ASP A 6 12.48 -5.02 -5.63
C ASP A 6 12.23 -3.64 -5.01
N SER A 7 12.40 -2.57 -5.79
CA SER A 7 11.93 -1.23 -5.43
C SER A 7 10.41 -1.20 -5.40
N ARG A 8 9.82 -0.54 -4.41
CA ARG A 8 8.38 -0.60 -4.15
C ARG A 8 7.65 0.69 -4.48
N VAL A 9 6.38 0.53 -4.88
CA VAL A 9 5.40 1.61 -4.88
C VAL A 9 4.30 1.31 -3.88
N TYR A 10 4.04 2.26 -2.99
CA TYR A 10 2.94 2.22 -2.04
C TYR A 10 1.92 3.31 -2.34
N ARG A 11 0.65 3.05 -1.99
CA ARG A 11 -0.39 4.06 -1.83
C ARG A 11 -0.84 4.11 -0.38
N VAL A 12 -0.77 5.30 0.20
CA VAL A 12 -1.32 5.61 1.52
C VAL A 12 -2.61 6.39 1.32
N ARG A 13 -3.70 5.84 1.86
CA ARG A 13 -5.03 6.44 1.83
C ARG A 13 -5.64 6.35 3.22
N ARG A 14 -5.89 7.50 3.84
CA ARG A 14 -6.36 7.61 5.23
C ARG A 14 -5.41 6.89 6.20
N ASP A 15 -5.85 5.79 6.76
CA ASP A 15 -5.17 4.96 7.75
C ASP A 15 -4.71 3.62 7.16
N ARG A 16 -4.59 3.51 5.83
CA ARG A 16 -4.13 2.29 5.16
C ARG A 16 -2.97 2.57 4.23
N ILE A 17 -2.01 1.65 4.21
CA ILE A 17 -0.94 1.57 3.23
C ILE A 17 -1.10 0.30 2.42
N ASP A 18 -1.05 0.46 1.11
CA ASP A 18 -1.24 -0.59 0.12
C ASP A 18 0.03 -0.68 -0.74
N GLN A 19 0.71 -1.82 -0.74
CA GLN A 19 1.81 -2.11 -1.66
C GLN A 19 1.23 -2.43 -3.03
N LEU A 20 1.64 -1.67 -4.04
CA LEU A 20 1.10 -1.72 -5.39
C LEU A 20 1.99 -2.48 -6.37
N THR A 21 3.21 -2.83 -5.98
CA THR A 21 4.16 -3.61 -6.81
C THR A 21 4.50 -4.93 -6.15
N PHE A 22 4.72 -5.96 -6.95
CA PHE A 22 5.37 -7.19 -6.52
C PHE A 22 6.89 -6.97 -6.42
N ASP A 23 7.57 -7.60 -5.46
CA ASP A 23 9.03 -7.58 -5.48
C ASP A 23 9.53 -8.77 -6.31
N HIS A 24 10.33 -8.52 -7.34
CA HIS A 24 11.06 -9.56 -8.08
C HIS A 24 12.28 -10.03 -7.29
N SER A 25 12.02 -10.67 -6.14
CA SER A 25 13.05 -11.31 -5.32
C SER A 25 12.73 -12.78 -5.05
N LEU A 26 13.76 -13.58 -4.82
CA LEU A 26 13.64 -15.02 -4.64
C LEU A 26 12.70 -15.38 -3.48
N GLN A 27 12.76 -14.62 -2.38
CA GLN A 27 11.85 -14.80 -1.24
C GLN A 27 10.39 -14.68 -1.68
N TRP A 28 10.05 -13.61 -2.39
CA TRP A 28 8.67 -13.34 -2.81
C TRP A 28 8.16 -14.36 -3.82
N GLU A 29 9.01 -14.82 -4.75
CA GLU A 29 8.64 -15.89 -5.68
C GLU A 29 8.35 -17.22 -4.98
N LEU A 30 9.13 -17.55 -3.94
CA LEU A 30 8.95 -18.77 -3.17
C LEU A 30 7.70 -18.69 -2.26
N GLU A 31 7.43 -17.53 -1.65
CA GLU A 31 6.20 -17.25 -0.89
C GLU A 31 4.98 -17.38 -1.79
N ARG A 32 5.02 -16.76 -2.99
CA ARG A 32 3.95 -16.81 -3.98
C ARG A 32 3.60 -18.24 -4.40
N ARG A 33 4.60 -19.11 -4.56
CA ARG A 33 4.42 -20.52 -4.97
C ARG A 33 3.87 -21.42 -3.85
N GLY A 34 3.52 -20.86 -2.68
CA GLY A 34 3.01 -21.61 -1.53
C GLY A 34 4.03 -22.58 -0.93
N ARG A 35 5.33 -22.40 -1.25
CA ARG A 35 6.42 -23.30 -0.81
C ARG A 35 7.06 -22.85 0.49
N LEU A 36 6.63 -21.74 1.07
CA LEU A 36 7.17 -21.18 2.31
C LEU A 36 6.07 -20.79 3.28
N LYS A 37 6.32 -21.04 4.56
CA LYS A 37 5.65 -20.29 5.63
C LYS A 37 6.48 -19.03 5.90
N PRO A 38 5.87 -17.88 6.25
CA PRO A 38 6.58 -16.64 6.58
C PRO A 38 7.64 -16.76 7.69
N GLU A 39 7.63 -17.88 8.43
CA GLU A 39 8.44 -18.17 9.61
C GLU A 39 9.72 -18.98 9.29
N ASP A 40 9.93 -19.44 8.06
CA ASP A 40 11.07 -20.29 7.70
C ASP A 40 12.39 -19.48 7.67
N ILE A 41 13.22 -19.71 8.69
CA ILE A 41 14.44 -18.96 9.06
C ILE A 41 15.57 -19.05 8.00
N SER A 42 15.55 -20.04 7.11
CA SER A 42 16.67 -20.34 6.19
C SER A 42 16.85 -19.37 5.01
N LEU A 43 15.99 -18.36 4.88
CA LEU A 43 16.03 -17.40 3.76
C LEU A 43 16.46 -15.98 4.14
N GLN A 44 16.81 -15.73 5.42
CA GLN A 44 17.45 -14.45 5.77
C GLN A 44 18.75 -14.21 4.96
N GLU A 45 19.47 -15.28 4.59
CA GLU A 45 20.67 -15.20 3.74
C GLU A 45 20.39 -14.89 2.27
N HIS A 46 19.16 -15.11 1.76
CA HIS A 46 18.79 -14.93 0.35
C HIS A 46 17.75 -13.84 0.11
N ARG A 47 17.49 -13.01 1.13
CA ARG A 47 16.47 -11.96 1.13
C ARG A 47 16.65 -10.93 0.01
N ASN A 48 17.89 -10.70 -0.42
CA ASN A 48 18.27 -9.69 -1.40
C ASN A 48 18.60 -10.27 -2.78
N VAL A 49 18.24 -11.53 -3.05
CA VAL A 49 18.46 -12.12 -4.38
C VAL A 49 17.36 -11.65 -5.32
N ILE A 50 17.68 -10.67 -6.16
CA ILE A 50 16.79 -10.14 -7.20
C ILE A 50 16.68 -11.16 -8.34
N THR A 51 15.45 -11.47 -8.75
CA THR A 51 15.15 -12.41 -9.84
C THR A 51 14.93 -11.71 -11.18
N ARG A 52 14.67 -10.39 -11.16
CA ARG A 52 14.49 -9.60 -12.38
C ARG A 52 15.06 -8.18 -12.23
N SER A 53 15.91 -7.78 -13.18
CA SER A 53 16.50 -6.43 -13.21
C SER A 53 16.77 -5.98 -14.65
N LEU A 54 16.94 -4.67 -14.83
CA LEU A 54 17.34 -4.11 -16.12
C LEU A 54 18.85 -4.28 -16.32
N GLY A 55 19.28 -4.79 -17.48
CA GLY A 55 20.69 -4.85 -17.88
C GLY A 55 21.29 -6.24 -18.11
N PRO A 56 21.01 -7.27 -17.28
CA PRO A 56 21.59 -8.60 -17.47
C PRO A 56 21.17 -9.29 -18.77
N GLU A 57 19.92 -9.08 -19.20
CA GLU A 57 19.36 -9.65 -20.42
C GLU A 57 18.91 -8.55 -21.40
N PRO A 58 18.95 -8.79 -22.73
CA PRO A 58 18.52 -7.81 -23.73
C PRO A 58 17.01 -7.55 -23.73
N GLN A 59 16.23 -8.45 -23.12
CA GLN A 59 14.79 -8.34 -22.94
C GLN A 59 14.47 -8.50 -21.46
N VAL A 60 13.43 -7.82 -21.01
CA VAL A 60 12.99 -7.86 -19.61
C VAL A 60 11.47 -7.82 -19.56
N GLU A 61 10.89 -8.67 -18.73
CA GLU A 61 9.46 -8.69 -18.47
C GLU A 61 9.13 -7.56 -17.48
N VAL A 62 8.31 -6.61 -17.92
CA VAL A 62 7.92 -5.46 -17.10
C VAL A 62 6.52 -5.67 -16.55
N ASP A 63 6.38 -5.63 -15.23
CA ASP A 63 5.08 -5.69 -14.59
C ASP A 63 4.38 -4.34 -14.77
N VAL A 64 3.17 -4.34 -15.33
CA VAL A 64 2.38 -3.13 -15.58
C VAL A 64 1.12 -3.16 -14.73
N GLU A 65 1.14 -2.42 -13.64
CA GLU A 65 0.05 -2.36 -12.68
C GLU A 65 -0.94 -1.23 -12.97
N GLY A 66 -2.23 -1.58 -12.95
CA GLY A 66 -3.35 -0.64 -13.06
C GLY A 66 -4.36 -0.97 -14.17
N PRO A 67 -5.30 -0.06 -14.45
CA PRO A 67 -5.43 1.29 -13.89
C PRO A 67 -5.76 1.29 -12.39
N ILE A 68 -5.09 2.17 -11.63
CA ILE A 68 -5.31 2.31 -10.18
C ILE A 68 -6.14 3.58 -9.94
N PRO A 69 -7.27 3.50 -9.21
CA PRO A 69 -8.06 4.69 -8.91
C PRO A 69 -7.30 5.63 -7.97
N VAL A 70 -7.14 6.87 -8.43
CA VAL A 70 -6.51 7.97 -7.70
C VAL A 70 -7.60 8.89 -7.15
N PHE A 71 -7.53 9.19 -5.86
CA PHE A 71 -8.42 10.18 -5.23
C PHE A 71 -7.62 11.31 -4.59
N ALA A 72 -8.30 12.41 -4.31
CA ALA A 72 -7.73 13.51 -3.53
C ALA A 72 -7.19 12.98 -2.19
N ASP A 73 -6.07 13.58 -1.74
CA ASP A 73 -5.34 13.24 -0.52
C ASP A 73 -4.65 11.86 -0.52
N ASP A 74 -4.68 11.11 -1.63
CA ASP A 74 -3.81 9.95 -1.79
C ASP A 74 -2.34 10.38 -1.72
N VAL A 75 -1.52 9.57 -1.06
CA VAL A 75 -0.07 9.74 -1.04
C VAL A 75 0.58 8.50 -1.63
N PHE A 76 1.30 8.67 -2.72
CA PHE A 76 2.14 7.62 -3.29
C PHE A 76 3.56 7.73 -2.76
N VAL A 77 4.16 6.60 -2.42
CA VAL A 77 5.55 6.51 -1.96
C VAL A 77 6.26 5.53 -2.87
N LEU A 78 7.31 5.99 -3.56
CA LEU A 78 8.21 5.12 -4.30
C LEU A 78 9.51 5.06 -3.50
N CYS A 79 10.05 3.86 -3.28
CA CYS A 79 11.26 3.71 -2.50
C CYS A 79 12.11 2.53 -2.97
N SER A 80 13.42 2.63 -2.76
CA SER A 80 14.31 1.47 -2.82
C SER A 80 14.10 0.56 -1.61
N ASP A 81 14.58 -0.66 -1.72
CA ASP A 81 14.67 -1.66 -0.65
C ASP A 81 15.44 -1.12 0.58
N GLY A 82 16.44 -0.27 0.37
CA GLY A 82 17.17 0.44 1.43
C GLY A 82 16.30 1.24 2.40
N LEU A 83 15.08 1.66 2.01
CA LEU A 83 14.10 2.18 2.97
C LEU A 83 13.43 1.05 3.75
N THR A 84 12.87 0.08 3.03
CA THR A 84 11.98 -0.95 3.58
C THR A 84 12.70 -2.03 4.39
N ALA A 85 14.04 -2.10 4.29
CA ALA A 85 14.89 -2.89 5.16
C ALA A 85 14.89 -2.35 6.61
N HIS A 86 14.69 -1.05 6.79
CA HIS A 86 14.84 -0.35 8.07
C HIS A 86 13.56 0.29 8.60
N VAL A 87 12.61 0.61 7.72
CA VAL A 87 11.38 1.33 8.07
C VAL A 87 10.17 0.51 7.67
N THR A 88 9.27 0.28 8.63
CA THR A 88 8.08 -0.56 8.43
C THR A 88 6.99 0.17 7.65
N ASP A 89 6.13 -0.58 6.96
CA ASP A 89 4.99 -0.04 6.20
C ASP A 89 4.11 0.92 7.06
N GLY A 90 3.86 0.56 8.32
CA GLY A 90 3.05 1.38 9.24
C GLY A 90 3.70 2.71 9.61
N GLU A 91 5.03 2.74 9.73
CA GLU A 91 5.81 3.96 9.96
C GLU A 91 5.85 4.84 8.71
N ILE A 92 6.09 4.24 7.54
CA ILE A 92 6.03 4.93 6.25
C ILE A 92 4.69 5.65 6.13
N ALA A 93 3.59 4.91 6.34
CA ALA A 93 2.24 5.45 6.27
C ALA A 93 2.00 6.61 7.24
N THR A 94 2.47 6.48 8.48
CA THR A 94 2.33 7.51 9.52
C THR A 94 3.10 8.78 9.15
N ILE A 95 4.35 8.63 8.71
CA ILE A 95 5.23 9.73 8.37
C ILE A 95 4.69 10.51 7.16
N VAL A 96 4.33 9.83 6.07
CA VAL A 96 3.88 10.50 4.84
C VAL A 96 2.49 11.11 4.96
N ARG A 97 1.65 10.61 5.88
CA ARG A 97 0.34 11.20 6.19
C ARG A 97 0.49 12.53 6.91
N ASP A 98 1.28 12.53 7.98
CA ASP A 98 1.33 13.62 8.96
C ASP A 98 2.35 14.73 8.59
N LEU A 99 3.32 14.41 7.72
CA LEU A 99 4.33 15.35 7.26
C LEU A 99 4.12 15.79 5.80
N PRO A 100 4.50 17.04 5.45
CA PRO A 100 4.59 17.47 4.05
C PRO A 100 5.61 16.62 3.28
N PRO A 101 5.45 16.41 1.95
CA PRO A 101 6.29 15.49 1.17
C PRO A 101 7.80 15.66 1.39
N LYS A 102 8.31 16.90 1.37
CA LYS A 102 9.74 17.18 1.60
C LYS A 102 10.21 16.73 3.00
N ALA A 103 9.43 17.02 4.03
CA ALA A 103 9.78 16.62 5.40
C ALA A 103 9.62 15.12 5.62
N ALA A 104 8.63 14.50 4.96
CA ALA A 104 8.44 13.06 4.97
C ALA A 104 9.64 12.32 4.35
N CYS A 105 10.10 12.74 3.17
CA CYS A 105 11.31 12.18 2.53
C CYS A 105 12.53 12.27 3.45
N ARG A 106 12.81 13.47 4.02
CA ARG A 106 13.95 13.65 4.95
C ARG A 106 13.82 12.75 6.17
N MET A 107 12.65 12.68 6.77
CA MET A 107 12.41 11.85 7.95
C MET A 107 12.60 10.36 7.65
N LEU A 108 12.07 9.86 6.54
CA LEU A 108 12.20 8.46 6.13
C LEU A 108 13.66 8.05 5.90
N VAL A 109 14.42 8.88 5.18
CA VAL A 109 15.84 8.64 4.94
C VAL A 109 16.64 8.72 6.24
N ASN A 110 16.40 9.72 7.08
CA ASN A 110 17.07 9.85 8.38
C ASN A 110 16.78 8.65 9.28
N LEU A 111 15.53 8.17 9.34
CA LEU A 111 15.16 7.01 10.13
C LEU A 111 15.84 5.73 9.62
N ALA A 112 15.90 5.52 8.30
CA ALA A 112 16.63 4.40 7.72
C ALA A 112 18.12 4.43 8.06
N ASN A 113 18.75 5.61 7.98
CA ASN A 113 20.16 5.79 8.34
C ASN A 113 20.40 5.53 9.84
N LEU A 114 19.53 6.03 10.71
CA LEU A 114 19.64 5.85 12.17
C LEU A 114 19.48 4.39 12.61
N ARG A 115 18.76 3.58 11.81
CA ARG A 115 18.58 2.15 12.04
C ARG A 115 19.64 1.26 11.39
N GLY A 116 20.69 1.87 10.82
CA GLY A 116 21.87 1.18 10.33
C GLY A 116 22.28 1.60 8.93
N GLY A 117 21.34 2.04 8.09
CA GLY A 117 21.64 2.53 6.74
C GLY A 117 22.46 1.54 5.91
N THR A 118 22.07 0.26 5.91
CA THR A 118 22.85 -0.83 5.30
C THR A 118 22.93 -0.77 3.77
N ASP A 119 22.11 0.07 3.13
CA ASP A 119 22.10 0.28 1.69
C ASP A 119 21.65 1.71 1.33
N ASN A 120 21.80 2.06 0.06
CA ASN A 120 21.33 3.30 -0.53
C ASN A 120 19.80 3.45 -0.38
N CYS A 121 19.39 4.49 0.33
CA CYS A 121 17.98 4.79 0.57
C CYS A 121 17.51 5.92 -0.34
N THR A 122 16.62 5.60 -1.29
CA THR A 122 15.98 6.58 -2.17
C THR A 122 14.47 6.57 -1.93
N VAL A 123 13.86 7.75 -1.79
CA VAL A 123 12.42 7.90 -1.52
C VAL A 123 11.83 9.07 -2.30
N ILE A 124 10.71 8.82 -2.98
CA ILE A 124 9.88 9.84 -3.64
C ILE A 124 8.49 9.80 -3.00
N VAL A 125 8.00 10.95 -2.54
CA VAL A 125 6.65 11.11 -1.97
C VAL A 125 5.84 12.03 -2.87
N ILE A 126 4.71 11.53 -3.36
CA ILE A 126 3.77 12.25 -4.24
C ILE A 126 2.44 12.37 -3.50
N ARG A 127 2.01 13.59 -3.18
CA ARG A 127 0.70 13.84 -2.57
C ARG A 127 -0.25 14.37 -3.62
N ILE A 128 -1.37 13.68 -3.82
CA ILE A 128 -2.41 14.07 -4.77
C ILE A 128 -3.22 15.22 -4.17
N GLY A 129 -3.04 16.40 -4.75
CA GLY A 129 -3.81 17.59 -4.42
C GLY A 129 -4.80 17.96 -5.51
N GLN A 130 -5.43 19.12 -5.34
CA GLN A 130 -6.20 19.73 -6.42
C GLN A 130 -5.27 20.17 -7.55
N LEU A 131 -5.72 19.99 -8.80
CA LEU A 131 -5.06 20.57 -9.95
C LEU A 131 -5.00 22.10 -9.78
N PRO A 132 -3.83 22.73 -10.00
CA PRO A 132 -3.74 24.18 -10.05
C PRO A 132 -4.70 24.73 -11.11
N SER A 133 -5.37 25.85 -10.82
CA SER A 133 -6.43 26.41 -11.69
C SER A 133 -5.96 26.81 -13.09
N ASN A 134 -4.65 26.89 -13.31
CA ASN A 134 -4.00 27.24 -14.58
C ASN A 134 -3.57 26.02 -15.42
N VAL A 135 -3.89 24.79 -15.00
CA VAL A 135 -3.58 23.59 -15.77
C VAL A 135 -4.76 23.25 -16.68
N THR A 136 -4.58 23.38 -17.98
CA THR A 136 -5.53 22.88 -18.98
C THR A 136 -5.54 21.36 -18.91
N THR A 137 -6.63 20.78 -18.42
CA THR A 137 -6.82 19.33 -18.41
C THR A 137 -6.88 18.84 -19.85
N LEU A 138 -5.86 18.10 -20.29
CA LEU A 138 -5.96 17.33 -21.52
C LEU A 138 -7.04 16.28 -21.29
N SER A 139 -8.05 16.25 -22.14
CA SER A 139 -9.10 15.23 -22.14
C SER A 139 -8.48 13.90 -22.58
N VAL A 140 -7.78 13.24 -21.68
CA VAL A 140 -7.39 11.84 -21.89
C VAL A 140 -8.65 11.02 -21.66
N GLU A 141 -9.14 10.40 -22.72
CA GLU A 141 -10.24 9.45 -22.66
C GLU A 141 -9.74 8.21 -21.90
N VAL A 142 -9.88 8.22 -20.57
CA VAL A 142 -9.52 7.09 -19.73
C VAL A 142 -10.60 6.02 -19.96
N PRO A 143 -10.26 4.83 -20.48
CA PRO A 143 -11.23 3.76 -20.64
C PRO A 143 -11.83 3.43 -19.28
N VAL A 144 -13.14 3.63 -19.16
CA VAL A 144 -13.88 3.33 -17.95
C VAL A 144 -13.83 1.81 -17.77
N PRO A 145 -13.36 1.27 -16.63
CA PRO A 145 -13.41 -0.17 -16.40
C PRO A 145 -14.88 -0.62 -16.51
N VAL A 146 -15.13 -1.60 -17.37
CA VAL A 146 -16.47 -2.16 -17.54
C VAL A 146 -16.89 -2.79 -16.22
N ARG A 147 -17.72 -2.08 -15.45
CA ARG A 147 -18.42 -2.69 -14.31
C ARG A 147 -19.41 -3.67 -14.91
N ASN A 148 -19.08 -4.96 -14.86
CA ASN A 148 -20.07 -6.02 -15.05
C ASN A 148 -21.01 -6.02 -13.84
N THR A 149 -21.96 -5.08 -13.85
CA THR A 149 -23.13 -5.15 -12.97
C THR A 149 -23.97 -6.31 -13.45
N LEU A 150 -24.34 -7.21 -12.54
CA LEU A 150 -25.29 -8.29 -12.78
C LEU A 150 -26.47 -7.73 -13.62
N SER A 151 -26.61 -8.20 -14.86
CA SER A 151 -27.56 -7.63 -15.82
C SER A 151 -28.96 -7.60 -15.19
N TRP A 152 -29.70 -6.49 -15.28
CA TRP A 152 -31.07 -6.37 -14.76
C TRP A 152 -32.00 -7.51 -15.22
N LYS A 153 -31.67 -8.13 -16.35
CA LYS A 153 -32.31 -9.35 -16.86
C LYS A 153 -32.37 -10.48 -15.82
N TRP A 154 -31.37 -10.60 -14.94
CA TRP A 154 -31.35 -11.58 -13.84
C TRP A 154 -32.47 -11.37 -12.82
N LEU A 155 -32.78 -10.11 -12.49
CA LEU A 155 -33.91 -9.79 -11.61
C LEU A 155 -35.24 -10.18 -12.26
N LEU A 156 -35.39 -9.98 -13.57
CA LEU A 156 -36.60 -10.36 -14.31
C LEU A 156 -36.84 -11.87 -14.28
N TRP A 157 -35.80 -12.69 -14.48
CA TRP A 157 -35.92 -14.15 -14.42
C TRP A 157 -36.20 -14.64 -12.99
N PHE A 158 -35.55 -14.06 -11.99
CA PHE A 158 -35.83 -14.36 -10.58
C PHE A 158 -37.30 -14.13 -10.22
N TRP A 159 -37.87 -12.98 -10.65
CA TRP A 159 -39.28 -12.69 -10.44
C TRP A 159 -40.21 -13.59 -11.25
N LEU A 160 -39.87 -13.92 -12.50
CA LEU A 160 -40.69 -14.81 -13.34
C LEU A 160 -40.87 -16.19 -12.70
N PHE A 161 -39.79 -16.82 -12.25
CA PHE A 161 -39.85 -18.14 -11.61
C PHE A 161 -40.45 -18.06 -10.21
N GLY A 162 -40.20 -16.97 -9.46
CA GLY A 162 -40.83 -16.72 -8.17
C GLY A 162 -42.36 -16.62 -8.26
N VAL A 163 -42.88 -15.89 -9.24
CA VAL A 163 -44.33 -15.78 -9.49
C VAL A 163 -44.91 -17.12 -9.93
N GLY A 164 -44.21 -17.87 -10.79
CA GLY A 164 -44.63 -19.21 -11.22
C GLY A 164 -44.76 -20.20 -10.06
N LEU A 165 -43.86 -20.15 -9.07
CA LEU A 165 -43.96 -20.97 -7.85
C LEU A 165 -45.24 -20.63 -7.07
N VAL A 166 -45.51 -19.34 -6.82
CA VAL A 166 -46.68 -18.87 -6.06
C VAL A 166 -47.99 -19.22 -6.78
N CYS A 167 -48.06 -19.03 -8.10
CA CYS A 167 -49.22 -19.43 -8.90
C CYS A 167 -49.42 -20.95 -8.90
N GLY A 168 -48.34 -21.73 -8.96
CA GLY A 168 -48.39 -23.19 -8.85
C GLY A 168 -48.97 -23.66 -7.51
N THR A 169 -48.48 -23.12 -6.38
CA THR A 169 -48.99 -23.47 -5.04
C THR A 169 -50.43 -23.02 -4.80
N THR A 170 -50.82 -21.85 -5.31
CA THR A 170 -52.20 -21.37 -5.15
C THR A 170 -53.19 -22.22 -5.95
N LEU A 171 -52.84 -22.67 -7.15
CA LEU A 171 -53.68 -23.57 -7.96
C LEU A 171 -53.82 -24.98 -7.37
N THR A 172 -52.77 -25.53 -6.77
CA THR A 172 -52.86 -26.84 -6.08
C THR A 172 -53.76 -26.75 -4.86
N LEU A 173 -53.70 -25.66 -4.09
CA LEU A 173 -54.59 -25.40 -2.96
C LEU A 173 -56.04 -25.15 -3.41
N ALA A 174 -56.24 -24.58 -4.59
CA ALA A 174 -57.56 -24.35 -5.20
C ALA A 174 -58.19 -25.59 -5.86
N LYS A 175 -57.70 -26.80 -5.54
CA LYS A 175 -58.15 -28.11 -6.07
C LYS A 175 -57.86 -28.37 -7.55
N TYR A 176 -57.09 -27.50 -8.21
CA TYR A 176 -56.57 -27.75 -9.57
C TYR A 176 -55.21 -28.46 -9.49
N PHE A 177 -55.24 -29.68 -8.97
CA PHE A 177 -54.02 -30.40 -8.56
C PHE A 177 -53.06 -30.66 -9.72
N VAL A 178 -53.54 -31.21 -10.83
CA VAL A 178 -52.73 -31.54 -12.01
C VAL A 178 -52.05 -30.29 -12.61
N PRO A 179 -52.76 -29.22 -13.01
CA PRO A 179 -52.11 -28.05 -13.59
C PRO A 179 -51.27 -27.27 -12.58
N GLY A 180 -51.67 -27.22 -11.31
CA GLY A 180 -50.89 -26.55 -10.26
C GLY A 180 -49.54 -27.24 -10.01
N LEU A 181 -49.52 -28.57 -9.97
CA LEU A 181 -48.29 -29.34 -9.79
C LEU A 181 -47.34 -29.18 -10.99
N SER A 182 -47.88 -29.13 -12.21
CA SER A 182 -47.10 -28.91 -13.44
C SER A 182 -46.43 -27.53 -13.44
N ILE A 183 -47.17 -26.46 -13.12
CA ILE A 183 -46.64 -25.08 -13.12
C ILE A 183 -45.59 -24.90 -12.02
N PHE A 184 -45.84 -25.46 -10.83
CA PHE A 184 -44.88 -25.44 -9.73
C PHE A 184 -43.58 -26.17 -10.11
N GLY A 185 -43.70 -27.38 -10.68
CA GLY A 185 -42.56 -28.19 -11.08
C GLY A 185 -41.68 -27.51 -12.14
N VAL A 186 -42.29 -26.95 -13.19
CA VAL A 186 -41.56 -26.23 -14.25
C VAL A 186 -40.86 -24.98 -13.69
N SER A 187 -41.53 -24.25 -12.80
CA SER A 187 -40.97 -23.03 -12.21
C SER A 187 -39.82 -23.32 -11.25
N ALA A 188 -39.93 -24.38 -10.44
CA ALA A 188 -38.88 -24.85 -9.55
C ALA A 188 -37.64 -25.31 -10.34
N LEU A 189 -37.84 -26.11 -11.40
CA LEU A 189 -36.76 -26.60 -12.23
C LEU A 189 -36.04 -25.46 -12.97
N GLY A 190 -36.82 -24.52 -13.53
CA GLY A 190 -36.28 -23.32 -14.18
C GLY A 190 -35.47 -22.44 -13.23
N GLY A 191 -35.96 -22.22 -12.00
CA GLY A 191 -35.24 -21.49 -10.97
C GLY A 191 -33.93 -22.15 -10.56
N ILE A 192 -33.89 -23.48 -10.45
CA ILE A 192 -32.66 -24.24 -10.13
C ILE A 192 -31.66 -24.14 -11.28
N VAL A 193 -32.07 -24.38 -12.52
CA VAL A 193 -31.19 -24.28 -13.70
C VAL A 193 -30.63 -22.87 -13.84
N MET A 194 -31.46 -21.84 -13.65
CA MET A 194 -31.00 -20.45 -13.67
C MET A 194 -30.07 -20.13 -12.51
N SER A 195 -30.31 -20.66 -11.31
CA SER A 195 -29.40 -20.48 -10.17
C SER A 195 -28.06 -21.16 -10.42
N LEU A 196 -28.05 -22.33 -11.08
CA LEU A 196 -26.83 -23.00 -11.51
C LEU A 196 -26.11 -22.24 -12.62
N PHE A 197 -26.84 -21.60 -13.55
CA PHE A 197 -26.25 -20.72 -14.56
C PHE A 197 -25.71 -19.42 -13.94
N ALA A 198 -26.41 -18.81 -12.99
CA ALA A 198 -25.96 -17.64 -12.22
C ALA A 198 -24.73 -18.00 -11.40
N TRP A 199 -24.75 -19.17 -10.77
CA TRP A 199 -23.62 -19.73 -10.04
C TRP A 199 -22.48 -20.02 -10.99
N LYS A 200 -22.71 -20.58 -12.18
CA LYS A 200 -21.68 -20.83 -13.19
C LYS A 200 -21.11 -19.54 -13.78
N GLU A 201 -21.93 -18.50 -14.03
CA GLU A 201 -21.47 -17.20 -14.51
C GLU A 201 -20.72 -16.45 -13.41
N SER A 202 -21.21 -16.48 -12.17
CA SER A 202 -20.51 -15.96 -10.99
C SER A 202 -19.26 -16.77 -10.65
N TYR A 203 -19.28 -18.09 -10.89
CA TYR A 203 -18.18 -19.01 -10.72
C TYR A 203 -17.16 -18.75 -11.81
N GLN A 204 -17.53 -18.61 -13.09
CA GLN A 204 -16.63 -18.20 -14.16
C GLN A 204 -16.10 -16.77 -13.96
N ILE A 205 -16.83 -15.86 -13.31
CA ILE A 205 -16.27 -14.57 -12.85
C ILE A 205 -15.26 -14.79 -11.71
N ARG A 206 -15.48 -15.78 -10.84
CA ARG A 206 -14.57 -16.19 -9.75
C ARG A 206 -13.45 -17.15 -10.19
N THR A 207 -13.53 -17.79 -11.35
CA THR A 207 -12.62 -18.83 -11.87
C THR A 207 -12.05 -18.53 -13.27
N ALA A 208 -12.43 -17.39 -13.87
CA ALA A 208 -11.54 -16.63 -14.76
C ALA A 208 -10.40 -15.95 -13.97
N LEU A 209 -10.38 -16.13 -12.64
CA LEU A 209 -9.17 -16.12 -11.84
C LEU A 209 -8.61 -17.56 -11.87
N PRO A 210 -7.40 -17.79 -12.41
CA PRO A 210 -6.76 -19.10 -12.34
C PRO A 210 -6.60 -19.55 -10.88
N ASP A 211 -6.85 -20.83 -10.62
CA ASP A 211 -6.64 -21.51 -9.32
C ASP A 211 -5.16 -21.65 -8.92
N ASP A 212 -4.24 -20.98 -9.63
CA ASP A 212 -2.81 -21.00 -9.37
C ASP A 212 -2.33 -19.62 -8.88
N ALA A 213 -2.16 -19.51 -7.57
CA ALA A 213 -1.26 -18.58 -6.89
C ALA A 213 -1.36 -17.07 -7.25
N MET A 214 -2.15 -16.34 -6.46
CA MET A 214 -1.84 -14.97 -6.01
C MET A 214 -1.20 -14.08 -7.09
N GLU A 215 -1.98 -13.71 -8.11
CA GLU A 215 -1.63 -12.63 -9.03
C GLU A 215 -2.50 -11.39 -8.78
N PRO A 216 -2.01 -10.42 -8.00
CA PRO A 216 -2.61 -9.10 -7.84
C PRO A 216 -2.52 -8.19 -9.09
N GLY A 217 -2.49 -8.73 -10.32
CA GLY A 217 -2.55 -7.91 -11.53
C GLY A 217 -3.99 -7.53 -11.86
N ASN A 218 -4.54 -6.49 -11.21
CA ASN A 218 -5.79 -5.78 -11.59
C ASN A 218 -6.12 -4.61 -10.63
N GLY A 219 -5.11 -3.89 -10.13
CA GLY A 219 -5.30 -2.77 -9.20
C GLY A 219 -5.68 -3.17 -7.76
N VAL A 220 -5.59 -4.47 -7.46
CA VAL A 220 -5.64 -5.01 -6.10
C VAL A 220 -4.22 -4.97 -5.52
N PRO A 221 -4.02 -4.47 -4.29
CA PRO A 221 -2.68 -4.41 -3.72
C PRO A 221 -2.12 -5.79 -3.37
N TYR A 222 -0.81 -5.95 -3.52
CA TYR A 222 -0.07 -7.16 -3.15
C TYR A 222 -0.03 -7.38 -1.64
N ARG A 223 0.03 -6.29 -0.89
CA ARG A 223 -0.01 -6.26 0.57
C ARG A 223 -0.78 -5.04 1.04
N SER A 224 -1.60 -5.19 2.07
CA SER A 224 -2.26 -4.06 2.72
C SER A 224 -2.02 -4.12 4.22
N HIS A 225 -1.71 -2.96 4.80
CA HIS A 225 -1.52 -2.81 6.24
C HIS A 225 -2.32 -1.61 6.75
N VAL A 226 -2.93 -1.76 7.92
CA VAL A 226 -3.60 -0.64 8.60
C VAL A 226 -2.54 0.15 9.35
N ALA A 227 -2.34 1.40 8.94
CA ALA A 227 -1.46 2.37 9.57
C ALA A 227 -2.03 2.81 10.93
N ARG A 228 -1.88 1.95 11.94
CA ARG A 228 -2.21 2.28 13.32
C ARG A 228 -1.29 3.41 13.80
N PRO A 229 -1.77 4.32 14.67
CA PRO A 229 -0.91 5.34 15.28
C PRO A 229 0.18 4.64 16.07
N VAL A 230 1.41 4.67 15.56
CA VAL A 230 2.56 4.06 16.19
C VAL A 230 2.96 4.97 17.36
N LYS A 231 2.31 4.78 18.53
CA LYS A 231 2.77 5.43 19.77
C LYS A 231 4.25 5.15 20.00
N ASP A 232 4.68 3.96 19.60
CA ASP A 232 6.04 3.47 19.75
C ASP A 232 7.05 4.27 18.91
N LEU A 233 6.66 4.76 17.73
CA LEU A 233 7.53 5.56 16.86
C LEU A 233 7.94 6.87 17.52
N LEU A 234 7.01 7.56 18.19
CA LEU A 234 7.33 8.84 18.85
C LEU A 234 8.27 8.65 20.03
N SER A 235 8.11 7.59 20.82
CA SER A 235 9.05 7.25 21.89
C SER A 235 10.42 6.86 21.35
N GLU A 236 10.45 6.12 20.24
CA GLU A 236 11.71 5.71 19.60
C GLU A 236 12.45 6.93 19.04
N LEU A 237 11.76 7.82 18.31
CA LEU A 237 12.35 9.06 17.81
C LEU A 237 12.89 9.94 18.94
N ALA A 238 12.20 9.97 20.09
CA ALA A 238 12.69 10.68 21.27
C ALA A 238 13.98 10.05 21.82
N SER A 239 14.06 8.72 21.87
CA SER A 239 15.26 7.99 22.30
C SER A 239 16.44 8.24 21.35
N LEU A 240 16.21 8.08 20.04
CA LEU A 240 17.21 8.33 19.00
C LEU A 240 17.72 9.78 19.05
N ALA A 241 16.84 10.75 19.24
CA ALA A 241 17.23 12.16 19.33
C ALA A 241 18.10 12.47 20.56
N VAL A 242 17.92 11.74 21.67
CA VAL A 242 18.76 11.89 22.87
C VAL A 242 20.12 11.23 22.67
N GLU A 243 20.14 10.01 22.12
CA GLU A 243 21.38 9.29 21.85
C GLU A 243 22.26 10.04 20.85
N LEU A 244 21.67 10.48 19.74
CA LEU A 244 22.36 11.23 18.70
C LEU A 244 22.84 12.60 19.21
N GLN A 245 22.07 13.27 20.09
CA GLN A 245 22.51 14.50 20.76
C GLN A 245 23.75 14.25 21.63
N ARG A 246 23.76 13.15 22.40
CA ARG A 246 24.88 12.83 23.29
C ARG A 246 26.15 12.66 22.47
N THR A 247 26.10 11.83 21.42
CA THR A 247 27.24 11.62 20.52
C THR A 247 27.68 12.91 19.85
N ALA A 248 26.75 13.72 19.35
CA ALA A 248 27.06 15.00 18.75
C ALA A 248 27.80 15.97 19.68
N LYS A 249 27.50 15.93 20.99
CA LYS A 249 28.20 16.73 22.00
C LYS A 249 29.56 16.16 22.37
N GLU A 250 29.67 14.83 22.48
CA GLU A 250 30.92 14.13 22.80
C GLU A 250 31.96 14.32 21.71
N ASP A 251 31.54 14.21 20.44
CA ASP A 251 32.39 14.34 19.26
C ASP A 251 32.52 15.78 18.75
N GLY A 252 31.78 16.73 19.33
CA GLY A 252 31.88 18.15 18.99
C GLY A 252 31.34 18.55 17.61
N TRP A 253 30.26 17.90 17.14
CA TRP A 253 29.68 18.16 15.82
C TRP A 253 29.16 19.60 15.67
N SER A 254 29.27 20.13 14.45
CA SER A 254 28.64 21.39 14.03
C SER A 254 27.12 21.19 13.86
N VAL A 255 26.37 21.43 14.94
CA VAL A 255 24.89 21.29 14.96
C VAL A 255 24.24 22.65 15.22
N ASP A 256 23.14 22.93 14.53
CA ASP A 256 22.23 24.03 14.90
C ASP A 256 21.47 23.67 16.19
N TRP A 257 22.14 23.85 17.32
CA TRP A 257 21.62 23.55 18.65
C TRP A 257 20.36 24.33 18.99
N LYS A 258 20.22 25.56 18.49
CA LYS A 258 19.03 26.37 18.70
C LYS A 258 17.82 25.73 18.05
N THR A 259 17.93 25.34 16.78
CA THR A 259 16.85 24.64 16.07
C THR A 259 16.52 23.30 16.73
N TYR A 260 17.53 22.55 17.17
CA TYR A 260 17.32 21.30 17.90
C TYR A 260 16.53 21.51 19.20
N GLU A 261 16.99 22.40 20.08
CA GLU A 261 16.39 22.65 21.39
C GLU A 261 14.96 23.19 21.27
N ASP A 262 14.73 24.14 20.36
CA ASP A 262 13.41 24.68 20.07
C ASP A 262 12.44 23.58 19.58
N SER A 263 12.94 22.69 18.71
CA SER A 263 12.11 21.61 18.14
C SER A 263 11.78 20.55 19.19
N VAL A 264 12.73 20.19 20.06
CA VAL A 264 12.48 19.26 21.18
C VAL A 264 11.52 19.84 22.21
N ALA A 265 11.61 21.15 22.51
CA ALA A 265 10.67 21.80 23.40
C ALA A 265 9.25 21.78 22.82
N LYS A 266 9.09 22.16 21.55
CA LYS A 266 7.80 22.13 20.84
C LYS A 266 7.23 20.72 20.70
N SER A 267 8.08 19.70 20.52
CA SER A 267 7.61 18.31 20.44
C SER A 267 7.04 17.83 21.77
N ARG A 268 7.71 18.13 22.89
CA ARG A 268 7.23 17.81 24.25
C ARG A 268 5.92 18.52 24.59
N GLU A 269 5.80 19.79 24.22
CA GLU A 269 4.56 20.55 24.37
C GLU A 269 3.42 19.94 23.53
N ALA A 270 3.69 19.60 22.27
CA ALA A 270 2.70 18.96 21.41
C ALA A 270 2.24 17.60 21.97
N LEU A 271 3.15 16.81 22.55
CA LEU A 271 2.82 15.55 23.22
C LEU A 271 1.91 15.77 24.45
N SER A 272 2.18 16.78 25.28
CA SER A 272 1.33 17.09 26.45
C SER A 272 -0.09 17.49 26.04
N GLN A 273 -0.22 18.16 24.89
CA GLN A 273 -1.49 18.54 24.27
C GLN A 273 -2.12 17.42 23.41
N LYS A 274 -1.56 16.21 23.39
CA LYS A 274 -1.99 15.06 22.58
C LYS A 274 -1.96 15.31 21.06
N ARG A 275 -1.22 16.33 20.59
CA ARG A 275 -1.04 16.69 19.17
C ARG A 275 0.09 15.88 18.54
N ARG A 276 -0.15 14.59 18.28
CA ARG A 276 0.87 13.63 17.81
C ARG A 276 1.53 14.00 16.49
N SER A 277 0.77 14.44 15.49
CA SER A 277 1.31 14.81 14.18
C SER A 277 2.23 16.04 14.26
N GLN A 278 1.92 16.98 15.17
CA GLN A 278 2.79 18.10 15.46
C GLN A 278 4.07 17.63 16.18
N ALA A 279 3.95 16.76 17.17
CA ALA A 279 5.12 16.19 17.85
C ALA A 279 6.05 15.45 16.87
N LEU A 280 5.50 14.64 15.96
CA LEU A 280 6.26 13.93 14.92
C LEU A 280 7.02 14.91 14.01
N ARG A 281 6.36 16.00 13.61
CA ARG A 281 6.97 17.03 12.78
C ARG A 281 8.16 17.70 13.48
N GLU A 282 8.00 18.06 14.74
CA GLU A 282 9.05 18.73 15.50
C GLU A 282 10.20 17.78 15.84
N TYR A 283 9.93 16.50 16.17
CA TYR A 283 10.99 15.50 16.29
C TYR A 283 11.74 15.29 14.97
N GLY A 284 11.04 15.29 13.83
CA GLY A 284 11.67 15.23 12.53
C GLY A 284 12.66 16.37 12.30
N LYS A 285 12.32 17.60 12.69
CA LYS A 285 13.24 18.75 12.60
C LYS A 285 14.43 18.62 13.55
N ALA A 286 14.21 18.15 14.79
CA ALA A 286 15.27 17.95 15.76
C ALA A 286 16.30 16.92 15.26
N ILE A 287 15.82 15.77 14.79
CA ILE A 287 16.67 14.72 14.21
C ILE A 287 17.39 15.24 12.96
N ASP A 288 16.69 15.99 12.11
CA ASP A 288 17.27 16.54 10.89
C ASP A 288 18.41 17.52 11.18
N ALA A 289 18.30 18.35 12.21
CA ALA A 289 19.39 19.24 12.65
C ALA A 289 20.63 18.46 13.07
N LEU A 290 20.46 17.38 13.86
CA LEU A 290 21.56 16.53 14.28
C LEU A 290 22.18 15.75 13.12
N MET A 291 21.36 15.21 12.22
CA MET A 291 21.83 14.47 11.05
C MET A 291 22.61 15.37 10.08
N ASN A 292 22.22 16.64 9.90
CA ASN A 292 23.01 17.59 9.12
C ASN A 292 24.41 17.78 9.74
N GLY A 293 24.51 17.89 11.06
CA GLY A 293 25.82 17.98 11.75
C GLY A 293 26.68 16.73 11.58
N LEU A 294 26.08 15.54 11.63
CA LEU A 294 26.77 14.28 11.32
C LEU A 294 27.29 14.26 9.88
N ILE A 295 26.50 14.75 8.91
CA ILE A 295 26.90 14.81 7.51
C ILE A 295 28.07 15.78 7.31
N GLU A 296 28.03 16.94 7.96
CA GLU A 296 29.13 17.91 7.96
C GLU A 296 30.42 17.31 8.53
N GLU A 297 30.31 16.62 9.66
CA GLU A 297 31.46 15.97 10.31
C GLU A 297 32.07 14.88 9.42
N ARG A 298 31.23 14.03 8.80
CA ARG A 298 31.70 13.03 7.84
C ARG A 298 32.37 13.68 6.63
N ARG A 299 31.84 14.78 6.10
CA ARG A 299 32.46 15.51 4.99
C ARG A 299 33.82 16.07 5.37
N ALA A 300 33.96 16.63 6.58
CA ALA A 300 35.22 17.12 7.10
C ALA A 300 36.25 15.99 7.25
N THR A 301 35.83 14.84 7.80
CA THR A 301 36.69 13.67 8.01
C THR A 301 37.12 12.98 6.71
N THR A 302 36.23 12.90 5.72
CA THR A 302 36.48 12.15 4.46
C THR A 302 37.19 13.00 3.40
N GLY A 303 37.49 14.27 3.67
CA GLY A 303 38.21 15.18 2.75
C GLY A 303 37.47 15.45 1.42
N THR A 304 36.20 15.09 1.30
CA THR A 304 35.45 15.18 0.04
C THR A 304 34.71 16.52 -0.03
N SER A 305 35.44 17.59 -0.37
CA SER A 305 34.79 18.80 -0.90
C SER A 305 34.37 18.50 -2.34
N LEU A 306 33.11 18.10 -2.54
CA LEU A 306 32.53 18.13 -3.89
C LEU A 306 32.24 19.59 -4.23
N THR A 307 33.07 20.12 -5.12
CA THR A 307 32.78 21.32 -5.93
C THR A 307 31.71 21.00 -6.95
#